data_AF-A0A2M7M6B2-F1
#
_entry.id   AF-A0A2M7M6B2-F1
#
_cell.length_a   1.000
_cell.length_b   1.000
_cell.length_c   1.000
_cell.angle_alpha   90.00
_cell.angle_beta   90.00
_cell.angle_gamma   90.00
#
_symmetry.space_group_name_H-M   'P 1'
#
loop_
_entity.id
_entity.type
_entity.pdbx_description
1 polymer ?
#
loop_
_entity_poly.entity_id
_entity_poly.type
_entity_poly.pdbx_seq_one_letter_code
_entity_poly.pdbx_strand_id
1 'polypeptide(L)'
;LSHINVGTGIDCTIKELTETVAKVVGYQGEIQWDTTKPDGSPRKLMDVSRLERLGWKAKVSLDEGLTATYKWFLAHQDDYRK
;
A
#
# COMPACT_ATOMS: atom_id res chain seq x y z
N LEU A 1 30.36 -2.90 -1.68
CA LEU A 1 29.21 -2.02 -2.02
C LEU A 1 27.99 -2.55 -1.25
N SER A 2 27.40 -1.76 -0.37
CA SER A 2 26.22 -2.17 0.41
C SER A 2 24.91 -1.90 -0.36
N HIS A 3 23.83 -2.60 0.00
CA HIS A 3 22.47 -2.51 -0.54
C HIS A 3 21.83 -1.10 -0.40
N ILE A 4 20.77 -0.84 -1.18
CA ILE A 4 20.00 0.41 -1.15
C ILE A 4 18.53 0.08 -0.88
N ASN A 5 17.93 0.76 0.09
CA ASN A 5 16.49 0.70 0.36
C ASN A 5 15.72 1.38 -0.78
N VAL A 6 14.74 0.67 -1.36
CA VAL A 6 13.82 1.23 -2.37
C VAL A 6 12.42 1.24 -1.79
N GLY A 7 11.82 2.42 -1.70
CA GLY A 7 10.50 2.61 -1.11
C GLY A 7 10.09 4.08 -1.12
N THR A 8 8.95 4.36 -0.49
CA THR A 8 8.37 5.72 -0.42
C THR A 8 8.92 6.55 0.74
N GLY A 9 9.43 5.91 1.79
CA GLY A 9 9.78 6.60 3.04
C GLY A 9 8.56 7.10 3.83
N ILE A 10 7.36 6.68 3.44
CA ILE A 10 6.08 7.05 4.05
C ILE A 10 5.36 5.75 4.45
N ASP A 11 4.82 5.70 5.67
CA ASP A 11 3.94 4.63 6.14
C ASP A 11 2.47 5.05 6.15
N CYS A 12 1.59 4.06 6.27
CA CYS A 12 0.18 4.22 6.57
C CYS A 12 -0.23 3.12 7.55
N THR A 13 -1.28 3.37 8.32
CA THR A 13 -1.90 2.36 9.17
C THR A 13 -2.69 1.36 8.33
N ILE A 14 -2.96 0.18 8.90
CA ILE A 14 -3.87 -0.79 8.26
C ILE A 14 -5.26 -0.18 8.07
N LYS A 15 -5.70 0.68 8.99
CA LYS A 15 -6.98 1.40 8.89
C LYS A 15 -7.03 2.30 7.66
N GLU A 16 -6.05 3.18 7.50
CA GLU A 16 -5.98 4.08 6.33
C GLU A 16 -5.89 3.30 5.01
N LEU A 17 -5.11 2.21 4.99
CA LEU A 17 -5.01 1.34 3.82
C LEU A 17 -6.37 0.72 3.47
N THR A 18 -7.04 0.10 4.44
CA THR A 18 -8.36 -0.54 4.24
C THR A 18 -9.42 0.47 3.80
N GLU A 19 -9.46 1.65 4.41
CA GLU A 19 -10.39 2.72 4.04
C GLU A 19 -10.10 3.24 2.62
N THR A 20 -8.82 3.37 2.24
CA THR A 20 -8.44 3.76 0.87
C THR A 20 -8.87 2.70 -0.14
N VAL A 21 -8.66 1.42 0.16
CA VAL A 21 -9.13 0.32 -0.69
C VAL A 21 -10.65 0.35 -0.82
N ALA A 22 -11.38 0.49 0.30
CA ALA A 22 -12.84 0.56 0.30
C ALA A 22 -13.36 1.69 -0.60
N LYS A 23 -12.74 2.88 -0.51
CA LYS A 23 -13.03 4.01 -1.40
C LYS A 23 -12.76 3.66 -2.87
N VAL A 24 -11.60 3.09 -3.18
CA VAL A 24 -11.19 2.74 -4.55
C VAL A 24 -12.14 1.73 -5.19
N VAL A 25 -12.59 0.73 -4.43
CA VAL A 25 -13.52 -0.30 -4.94
C VAL A 25 -14.99 0.11 -4.87
N GLY A 26 -15.30 1.26 -4.27
CA GLY A 26 -16.67 1.74 -4.10
C GLY A 26 -17.47 0.99 -3.03
N TYR A 27 -16.81 0.35 -2.05
CA TYR A 27 -17.48 -0.38 -0.97
C TYR A 27 -18.27 0.57 -0.06
N GLN A 28 -19.55 0.26 0.16
CA GLN A 28 -20.48 1.04 0.99
C GLN A 28 -20.91 0.32 2.26
N GLY A 29 -20.35 -0.86 2.53
CA GLY A 29 -20.66 -1.62 3.74
C GLY A 29 -19.87 -1.13 4.96
N GLU A 30 -20.04 -1.83 6.08
CA GLU A 30 -19.28 -1.58 7.29
C GLU A 30 -17.92 -2.30 7.26
N ILE A 31 -16.89 -1.64 7.80
CA ILE A 31 -15.58 -2.25 8.05
C ILE A 31 -15.50 -2.58 9.55
N GLN A 32 -15.48 -3.87 9.89
CA GLN A 32 -15.37 -4.35 11.26
C GLN A 32 -13.93 -4.78 11.58
N TRP A 33 -13.44 -4.37 12.75
CA TRP A 33 -12.09 -4.63 13.23
C TRP A 33 -12.12 -5.69 14.33
N ASP A 34 -11.62 -6.89 14.04
CA ASP A 34 -11.56 -7.99 15.02
C ASP A 34 -10.34 -7.83 15.94
N THR A 35 -10.53 -7.16 17.08
CA THR A 35 -9.49 -6.95 18.09
C THR A 35 -9.16 -8.20 18.91
N THR A 36 -9.80 -9.35 18.64
CA THR A 36 -9.43 -10.62 19.27
C THR A 36 -8.19 -11.23 18.63
N LYS A 37 -7.79 -10.75 17.44
CA LYS A 37 -6.58 -11.18 16.75
C LYS A 37 -5.38 -10.30 17.15
N PRO A 38 -4.17 -10.88 17.25
CA PRO A 38 -2.98 -10.11 17.59
C PRO A 38 -2.56 -9.22 16.40
N ASP A 39 -2.09 -8.02 16.73
CA ASP A 39 -1.41 -7.16 15.77
C ASP A 39 0.01 -7.65 15.46
N GLY A 40 0.50 -7.29 14.28
CA GLY A 40 1.91 -7.45 13.90
C GLY A 40 2.83 -6.44 14.58
N SER A 41 4.03 -6.26 14.03
CA SER A 41 4.93 -5.19 14.47
C SER A 41 4.26 -3.81 14.30
N PRO A 42 4.25 -2.93 15.32
CA PRO A 42 3.53 -1.65 15.26
C PRO A 42 3.94 -0.74 14.11
N ARG A 43 5.19 -0.86 13.63
CA ARG A 43 5.72 -0.07 12.53
C ARG A 43 6.76 -0.83 11.74
N LYS A 44 6.67 -0.76 10.41
CA LYS A 44 7.67 -1.29 9.49
C LYS A 44 7.89 -0.31 8.34
N LEU A 45 8.78 0.66 8.57
CA LEU A 45 9.14 1.69 7.60
C LEU A 45 10.64 1.66 7.32
N MET A 46 11.02 1.75 6.05
CA MET A 46 12.41 1.82 5.61
C MET A 46 12.87 3.29 5.47
N ASP A 47 14.07 3.60 5.96
CA ASP A 47 14.75 4.86 5.61
C ASP A 47 15.24 4.80 4.15
N VAL A 48 14.77 5.73 3.33
CA VAL A 48 15.11 5.86 1.91
C VAL A 48 16.00 7.06 1.62
N SER A 49 16.51 7.75 2.65
CA SER A 49 17.32 8.97 2.51
C SER A 49 18.52 8.79 1.57
N ARG A 50 19.13 7.60 1.57
CA ARG A 50 20.24 7.27 0.66
C ARG A 50 19.79 7.25 -0.81
N LEU A 51 18.63 6.69 -1.10
CA LEU A 51 18.09 6.63 -2.47
C LEU A 51 17.64 8.02 -2.94
N GLU A 52 17.02 8.81 -2.05
CA GLU A 52 16.64 10.19 -2.36
C GLU A 52 17.85 11.07 -2.71
N ARG A 53 18.97 10.94 -1.98
CA ARG A 53 20.22 11.65 -2.28
C ARG A 53 20.83 11.26 -3.63
N LEU A 54 20.50 10.09 -4.16
CA LEU A 54 20.88 9.66 -5.51
C LEU A 54 19.95 10.21 -6.60
N GLY A 55 18.97 11.04 -6.24
CA GLY A 55 18.05 11.69 -7.17
C GLY A 55 16.82 10.88 -7.54
N TRP A 56 16.63 9.70 -6.94
CA TRP A 56 15.45 8.89 -7.16
C TRP A 56 14.40 9.12 -6.07
N LYS A 57 13.14 9.30 -6.47
CA LYS A 57 11.99 9.39 -5.57
C LYS A 57 10.80 8.63 -6.15
N ALA A 58 10.01 8.01 -5.28
CA ALA A 58 8.74 7.41 -5.67
C ALA A 58 7.79 8.50 -6.20
N LYS A 59 7.09 8.22 -7.28
CA LYS A 59 6.22 9.19 -7.98
C LYS A 59 4.73 8.87 -7.90
N VAL A 60 4.40 7.62 -7.56
CA VAL A 60 3.03 7.12 -7.48
C VAL A 60 2.65 7.04 -6.03
N SER A 61 1.58 7.73 -5.65
CA SER A 61 0.99 7.66 -4.31
C SER A 61 0.22 6.35 -4.10
N LEU A 62 -0.14 6.06 -2.85
CA LEU A 62 -0.91 4.85 -2.51
C LEU A 62 -2.29 4.83 -3.20
N ASP A 63 -3.04 5.94 -3.19
CA ASP A 63 -4.37 6.06 -3.81
C ASP A 63 -4.29 5.87 -5.35
N GLU A 64 -3.30 6.49 -6.01
CA GLU A 64 -3.07 6.32 -7.44
C GLU A 64 -2.72 4.86 -7.80
N GLY A 65 -1.81 4.25 -7.03
CA GLY A 65 -1.38 2.87 -7.22
C GLY A 65 -2.53 1.88 -7.03
N LEU A 66 -3.32 2.05 -5.96
CA LEU A 66 -4.50 1.21 -5.68
C LEU A 66 -5.57 1.37 -6.78
N THR A 67 -5.84 2.60 -7.22
CA THR A 67 -6.80 2.88 -8.30
C THR A 67 -6.38 2.19 -9.60
N ALA A 68 -5.11 2.33 -10.00
CA ALA A 68 -4.59 1.69 -11.20
C ALA A 68 -4.63 0.15 -11.09
N THR A 69 -4.27 -0.39 -9.92
CA THR A 69 -4.29 -1.82 -9.65
C THR A 69 -5.70 -2.39 -9.69
N TYR A 70 -6.69 -1.69 -9.12
CA TYR A 70 -8.08 -2.12 -9.15
C TYR A 70 -8.64 -2.13 -10.58
N LYS A 71 -8.32 -1.10 -11.39
CA LYS A 71 -8.66 -1.09 -12.82
C LYS A 71 -8.04 -2.28 -13.56
N TRP A 72 -6.76 -2.58 -13.31
CA TRP A 72 -6.10 -3.75 -13.88
C TRP A 72 -6.80 -5.04 -13.44
N PHE A 73 -7.08 -5.19 -12.15
CA PHE A 73 -7.77 -6.35 -11.59
C PHE A 73 -9.10 -6.61 -12.30
N LEU A 74 -9.95 -5.58 -12.44
CA LEU A 74 -11.24 -5.70 -13.14
C LEU A 74 -11.09 -6.16 -14.61
N ALA A 75 -10.02 -5.75 -15.29
CA ALA A 75 -9.75 -6.16 -16.66
C ALA A 75 -9.18 -7.59 -16.80
N HIS A 76 -8.72 -8.20 -15.70
CA HIS A 76 -8.01 -9.50 -15.70
C HIS A 76 -8.65 -10.52 -14.76
N GLN A 77 -9.97 -10.48 -14.57
CA GLN A 77 -10.69 -11.38 -13.63
C GLN A 77 -10.45 -12.88 -13.89
N ASP A 78 -10.05 -13.25 -15.11
CA ASP A 78 -9.83 -14.63 -15.52
C ASP A 78 -8.35 -15.06 -15.51
N ASP A 79 -7.41 -14.14 -15.24
CA ASP A 79 -5.95 -14.38 -15.35
C ASP A 79 -5.14 -13.71 -14.22
N TYR A 80 -5.67 -13.73 -13.00
CA TYR A 80 -4.91 -13.38 -11.81
C TYR A 80 -4.72 -14.60 -10.90
N ARG A 81 -3.59 -14.63 -10.18
CA ARG A 81 -3.35 -15.64 -9.16
C ARG A 81 -4.30 -15.41 -7.98
N LYS A 82 -5.23 -16.34 -7.78
CA LYS A 82 -6.12 -16.40 -6.61
C LYS A 82 -5.39 -16.93 -5.37
#